data_AF-A0A9P0L740-F1
#
_entry.id   AF-A0A9P0L740-F1
#
_cell.length_a   1.000
_cell.length_b   1.000
_cell.length_c   1.000
_cell.angle_alpha   90.00
_cell.angle_beta   90.00
_cell.angle_gamma   90.00
#
_symmetry.space_group_name_H-M   'P 1'
#
loop_
_entity.id
_entity.type
_entity.pdbx_description
1 polymer ?
#
loop_
_entity_poly.entity_id
_entity_poly.type
_entity_poly.pdbx_seq_one_letter_code
_entity_poly.pdbx_strand_id
1 'polypeptide(L)'
;MGPQDTPDVMDDDDNHVSSEIYEEIDYTSPSKPTFNPSYEVSRFEFSTPHDNSVMVDSDGDLIVPRRKFSRKNYVDIENKRSTVLGLVGLQVWRGALLLADWLIYNSKNIQKGTHILELGSGVGLSSIIASMFSPVFCTVIYDDTLTDAFISTVRKLLAPPGDRSIYVALEKRYVFTIADCDSVAPCYEYFMRCLKEANGINSEELALDFPQYFRYERVKELAMWKLSKS
;
A
#
# COMPACT_ATOMS: atom_id res chain seq x y z
N MET A 1 -56.75 20.29 1.69
CA MET A 1 -55.47 20.90 2.12
C MET A 1 -55.00 20.17 3.36
N GLY A 2 -53.80 19.65 3.29
CA GLY A 2 -53.13 18.87 4.33
C GLY A 2 -52.05 18.06 3.62
N PRO A 3 -50.78 18.49 3.63
CA PRO A 3 -49.72 17.66 3.11
C PRO A 3 -49.56 16.50 4.09
N GLN A 4 -49.75 15.27 3.62
CA GLN A 4 -49.35 14.09 4.37
C GLN A 4 -47.88 13.84 4.05
N ASP A 5 -47.10 13.84 5.11
CA ASP A 5 -45.65 13.68 5.16
C ASP A 5 -45.18 12.53 4.28
N THR A 6 -44.46 12.89 3.21
CA THR A 6 -43.47 11.99 2.63
C THR A 6 -42.41 11.74 3.69
N PRO A 7 -42.07 10.48 4.03
CA PRO A 7 -40.96 10.24 4.95
C PRO A 7 -39.72 10.90 4.35
N ASP A 8 -39.05 11.73 5.15
CA ASP A 8 -37.75 12.28 4.83
C ASP A 8 -36.86 11.14 4.34
N VAL A 9 -36.58 11.13 3.04
CA VAL A 9 -35.43 10.43 2.51
C VAL A 9 -34.27 11.19 3.12
N MET A 10 -33.74 10.67 4.23
CA MET A 10 -32.40 11.03 4.63
C MET A 10 -31.52 10.58 3.46
N ASP A 11 -31.10 11.55 2.64
CA ASP A 11 -29.89 11.39 1.85
C ASP A 11 -28.82 11.02 2.87
N ASP A 12 -28.43 9.74 2.89
CA ASP A 12 -27.19 9.32 3.55
C ASP A 12 -26.08 10.07 2.82
N ASP A 13 -25.73 11.24 3.37
CA ASP A 13 -24.46 11.95 3.17
C ASP A 13 -23.36 11.03 3.73
N ASP A 14 -23.18 9.87 3.11
CA ASP A 14 -22.03 9.01 3.36
C ASP A 14 -20.82 9.82 2.92
N ASN A 15 -20.10 10.40 3.88
CA ASN A 15 -18.90 11.18 3.62
C ASN A 15 -17.93 10.35 2.77
N HIS A 16 -17.82 10.73 1.50
CA HIS A 16 -16.87 10.15 0.57
C HIS A 16 -15.45 10.55 0.99
N VAL A 17 -14.56 9.56 1.03
CA VAL A 17 -13.14 9.72 1.33
C VAL A 17 -12.36 9.52 0.05
N SER A 18 -11.34 10.34 -0.17
CA SER A 18 -10.41 10.23 -1.29
C SER A 18 -8.99 10.12 -0.75
N SER A 19 -8.18 9.28 -1.39
CA SER A 19 -6.74 9.19 -1.12
C SER A 19 -6.04 10.45 -1.63
N GLU A 20 -5.20 11.01 -0.78
CA GLU A 20 -4.42 12.23 -1.01
C GLU A 20 -3.52 12.16 -2.26
N ILE A 21 -3.10 10.95 -2.66
CA ILE A 21 -2.25 10.76 -3.84
C ILE A 21 -2.90 11.29 -5.13
N TYR A 22 -4.23 11.28 -5.22
CA TYR A 22 -4.95 11.73 -6.40
C TYR A 22 -5.07 13.25 -6.49
N GLU A 23 -4.82 13.96 -5.38
CA GLU A 23 -4.71 15.42 -5.34
C GLU A 23 -3.28 15.87 -5.66
N GLU A 24 -2.27 15.06 -5.29
CA GLU A 24 -0.85 15.35 -5.54
C GLU A 24 -0.44 15.15 -7.00
N ILE A 25 -0.89 14.04 -7.60
CA ILE A 25 -0.39 13.54 -8.88
C ILE A 25 -1.56 13.08 -9.75
N ASP A 26 -1.55 13.51 -11.01
CA ASP A 26 -2.48 12.97 -12.00
C ASP A 26 -2.03 11.58 -12.46
N TYR A 27 -2.73 10.57 -11.97
CA TYR A 27 -2.53 9.16 -12.34
C TYR A 27 -3.42 8.71 -13.50
N THR A 28 -4.07 9.61 -14.25
CA THR A 28 -4.99 9.21 -15.32
C THR A 28 -4.30 8.32 -16.36
N SER A 29 -4.81 7.11 -16.56
CA SER A 29 -4.38 6.23 -17.65
C SER A 29 -5.16 6.54 -18.93
N PRO A 30 -4.55 6.40 -20.13
CA PRO A 30 -5.29 6.36 -21.39
C PRO A 30 -6.18 5.10 -21.53
N SER A 31 -5.96 4.08 -20.68
CA SER A 31 -6.74 2.85 -20.65
C SER A 31 -8.15 3.10 -20.08
N LYS A 32 -9.13 2.33 -20.55
CA LYS A 32 -10.51 2.36 -20.04
C LYS A 32 -10.77 1.17 -19.11
N PRO A 33 -11.66 1.32 -18.10
CA PRO A 33 -12.02 0.22 -17.23
C PRO A 33 -12.70 -0.90 -18.04
N THR A 34 -12.41 -2.13 -17.67
CA THR A 34 -12.91 -3.35 -18.30
C THR A 34 -13.84 -4.13 -17.37
N PHE A 35 -13.68 -3.97 -16.05
CA PHE A 35 -14.53 -4.64 -15.05
C PHE A 35 -15.82 -3.86 -14.78
N ASN A 36 -15.71 -2.56 -14.48
CA ASN A 36 -16.85 -1.72 -14.17
C ASN A 36 -16.71 -0.34 -14.84
N PRO A 37 -17.64 0.08 -15.73
CA PRO A 37 -17.56 1.37 -16.42
C PRO A 37 -17.57 2.61 -15.52
N SER A 38 -18.01 2.49 -14.26
CA SER A 38 -17.98 3.58 -13.27
C SER A 38 -16.63 3.73 -12.57
N TYR A 39 -15.68 2.82 -12.84
CA TYR A 39 -14.33 2.88 -12.27
C TYR A 39 -13.42 3.69 -13.19
N GLU A 40 -12.24 4.01 -12.69
CA GLU A 40 -11.18 4.62 -13.47
C GLU A 40 -10.01 3.65 -13.62
N VAL A 41 -9.09 3.97 -14.52
CA VAL A 41 -7.80 3.27 -14.59
C VAL A 41 -6.70 4.26 -14.21
N SER A 42 -6.02 3.98 -13.10
CA SER A 42 -4.87 4.75 -12.65
C SER A 42 -3.57 4.11 -13.12
N ARG A 43 -2.68 4.90 -13.74
CA ARG A 43 -1.35 4.49 -14.21
C ARG A 43 -0.27 4.91 -13.22
N PHE A 44 0.34 3.95 -12.55
CA PHE A 44 1.45 4.17 -11.63
C PHE A 44 2.78 3.92 -12.35
N GLU A 45 3.47 4.99 -12.75
CA GLU A 45 4.80 4.91 -13.37
C GLU A 45 5.90 4.73 -12.31
N PHE A 46 6.89 3.88 -12.60
CA PHE A 46 8.03 3.63 -11.72
C PHE A 46 9.32 3.27 -12.48
N SER A 47 10.44 3.39 -11.78
CA SER A 47 11.78 2.98 -12.24
C SER A 47 12.27 1.76 -11.47
N THR A 48 13.21 1.00 -12.04
CA THR A 48 13.87 -0.11 -11.34
C THR A 48 15.37 0.16 -11.21
N PRO A 49 16.08 -0.44 -10.23
CA PRO A 49 17.51 -0.16 -10.00
C PRO A 49 18.41 -0.41 -11.22
N HIS A 50 17.97 -1.21 -12.19
CA HIS A 50 18.71 -1.48 -13.41
C HIS A 50 18.69 -0.34 -14.44
N ASP A 51 17.82 0.68 -14.27
CA ASP A 51 17.90 1.91 -15.07
C ASP A 51 19.11 2.80 -14.70
N ASN A 52 19.82 2.51 -13.60
CA ASN A 52 20.90 3.34 -13.04
C ASN A 52 22.28 2.66 -12.97
N SER A 53 22.59 1.62 -13.75
CA SER A 53 23.94 1.05 -13.73
C SER A 53 24.97 2.06 -14.26
N VAL A 54 25.72 2.67 -13.35
CA VAL A 54 26.87 3.51 -13.68
C VAL A 54 27.95 2.60 -14.27
N MET A 55 28.22 2.74 -15.56
CA MET A 55 29.38 2.12 -16.20
C MET A 55 30.51 3.15 -16.22
N VAL A 56 31.74 2.69 -16.05
CA VAL A 56 32.95 3.51 -16.05
C VAL A 56 33.84 2.96 -17.16
N ASP A 57 34.46 3.82 -17.95
CA ASP A 57 35.39 3.38 -19.00
C ASP A 57 36.77 3.04 -18.42
N SER A 58 37.70 2.67 -19.30
CA SER A 58 39.07 2.29 -18.92
C SER A 58 39.84 3.37 -18.18
N ASP A 59 39.40 4.63 -18.32
CA ASP A 59 40.14 5.80 -17.85
C ASP A 59 39.50 6.37 -16.57
N GLY A 60 38.44 5.73 -16.07
CA GLY A 60 37.75 6.11 -14.85
C GLY A 60 36.62 7.13 -15.06
N ASP A 61 36.32 7.46 -16.32
CA ASP A 61 35.24 8.40 -16.63
C ASP A 61 33.87 7.70 -16.64
N LEU A 62 32.84 8.42 -16.19
CA LEU A 62 31.47 7.93 -16.23
C LEU A 62 31.04 7.73 -17.68
N ILE A 63 30.78 6.48 -18.08
CA ILE A 63 30.06 6.18 -19.31
C ILE A 63 28.61 6.58 -19.08
N VAL A 64 28.27 7.80 -19.51
CA VAL A 64 26.88 8.24 -19.60
C VAL A 64 26.26 7.51 -20.79
N PRO A 65 25.31 6.58 -20.60
CA PRO A 65 24.57 6.05 -21.72
C PRO A 65 23.83 7.24 -22.34
N ARG A 66 24.05 7.55 -23.63
CA ARG A 66 23.15 8.49 -24.35
C ARG A 66 21.74 8.01 -24.08
N ARG A 67 20.91 8.83 -23.43
CA ARG A 67 19.56 8.56 -22.95
C ARG A 67 18.79 7.70 -23.96
N LYS A 68 18.95 6.38 -23.92
CA LYS A 68 17.96 5.46 -24.47
C LYS A 68 16.74 5.80 -23.65
N PHE A 69 15.63 6.16 -24.30
CA PHE A 69 14.33 6.30 -23.65
C PHE A 69 14.23 5.19 -22.59
N SER A 70 14.38 5.53 -21.31
CA SER A 70 14.15 4.56 -20.26
C SER A 70 12.71 4.12 -20.49
N ARG A 71 12.49 2.82 -20.68
CA ARG A 71 11.13 2.30 -20.70
C ARG A 71 10.61 2.55 -19.30
N LYS A 72 9.86 3.65 -19.12
CA LYS A 72 9.12 3.88 -17.89
C LYS A 72 8.24 2.65 -17.66
N ASN A 73 8.51 1.93 -16.58
CA ASN A 73 7.65 0.84 -16.18
C ASN A 73 6.37 1.44 -15.62
N TYR A 74 5.26 0.77 -15.81
CA TYR A 74 4.00 1.23 -15.26
C TYR A 74 3.09 0.06 -14.90
N VAL A 75 2.21 0.29 -13.93
CA VAL A 75 1.09 -0.58 -13.62
C VAL A 75 -0.19 0.22 -13.85
N ASP A 76 -1.07 -0.29 -14.69
CA ASP A 76 -2.44 0.21 -14.81
C ASP A 76 -3.33 -0.59 -13.85
N ILE A 77 -4.10 0.11 -13.01
CA ILE A 77 -5.00 -0.50 -12.03
C ILE A 77 -6.39 0.08 -12.20
N GLU A 78 -7.40 -0.78 -12.28
CA GLU A 78 -8.80 -0.36 -12.22
C GLU A 78 -9.20 -0.09 -10.76
N ASN A 79 -9.61 1.13 -10.46
CA ASN A 79 -9.81 1.61 -9.10
C ASN A 79 -10.88 2.71 -9.04
N LYS A 80 -11.18 3.18 -7.82
CA LYS A 80 -11.90 4.42 -7.57
C LYS A 80 -10.93 5.46 -6.98
N ARG A 81 -11.15 6.75 -7.29
CA ARG A 81 -10.43 7.87 -6.65
C ARG A 81 -11.10 8.38 -5.38
N SER A 82 -12.38 8.08 -5.22
CA SER A 82 -13.20 8.49 -4.09
C SER A 82 -14.22 7.41 -3.76
N THR A 83 -14.39 7.08 -2.48
CA THR A 83 -15.32 6.05 -2.01
C THR A 83 -15.84 6.38 -0.62
N VAL A 84 -16.99 5.84 -0.25
CA VAL A 84 -17.41 5.75 1.15
C VAL A 84 -16.39 4.96 1.99
N LEU A 85 -16.37 5.18 3.31
CA LEU A 85 -15.36 4.64 4.22
C LEU A 85 -15.20 3.11 4.14
N GLY A 86 -16.31 2.38 4.01
CA GLY A 86 -16.29 0.91 3.88
C GLY A 86 -15.70 0.39 2.57
N LEU A 87 -15.45 1.26 1.59
CA LEU A 87 -14.96 0.90 0.25
C LEU A 87 -13.59 1.52 -0.10
N VAL A 88 -12.89 2.08 0.89
CA VAL A 88 -11.55 2.71 0.70
C VAL A 88 -10.50 1.76 0.13
N GLY A 89 -10.78 0.46 0.17
CA GLY A 89 -10.00 -0.56 -0.50
C GLY A 89 -9.96 -0.55 -2.01
N LEU A 90 -10.91 0.16 -2.63
CA LEU A 90 -10.91 0.38 -4.08
C LEU A 90 -9.96 1.52 -4.48
N GLN A 91 -9.25 2.13 -3.53
CA GLN A 91 -8.29 3.21 -3.77
C GLN A 91 -6.86 2.73 -3.50
N VAL A 92 -5.87 3.35 -4.15
CA VAL A 92 -4.45 3.23 -3.80
C VAL A 92 -4.11 4.31 -2.76
N TRP A 93 -3.27 3.95 -1.80
CA TRP A 93 -2.83 4.80 -0.69
C TRP A 93 -1.31 4.96 -0.72
N ARG A 94 -0.76 6.04 -0.13
CA ARG A 94 0.70 6.25 -0.06
C ARG A 94 1.44 5.05 0.55
N GLY A 95 0.82 4.38 1.53
CA GLY A 95 1.35 3.14 2.12
C GLY A 95 1.66 2.03 1.10
N ALA A 96 0.80 1.84 0.09
CA ALA A 96 1.03 0.85 -0.97
C ALA A 96 2.20 1.24 -1.89
N LEU A 97 2.32 2.53 -2.21
CA LEU A 97 3.43 3.08 -3.00
C LEU A 97 4.76 2.96 -2.26
N LEU A 98 4.75 3.18 -0.95
CA LEU A 98 5.92 3.00 -0.07
C LEU A 98 6.38 1.54 0.00
N LEU A 99 5.45 0.59 0.14
CA LEU A 99 5.80 -0.83 0.11
C LEU A 99 6.36 -1.22 -1.25
N ALA A 100 5.78 -0.73 -2.33
CA ALA A 100 6.24 -0.98 -3.69
C ALA A 100 7.67 -0.45 -3.92
N ASP A 101 7.98 0.77 -3.46
CA ASP A 101 9.35 1.31 -3.48
C ASP A 101 10.33 0.40 -2.75
N TRP A 102 9.98 -0.03 -1.53
CA TRP A 102 10.85 -0.88 -0.71
C TRP A 102 11.06 -2.26 -1.35
N LEU A 103 10.01 -2.86 -1.92
CA LEU A 103 10.09 -4.12 -2.63
C LEU A 103 11.03 -4.03 -3.83
N ILE A 104 10.96 -2.95 -4.60
CA ILE A 104 11.85 -2.70 -5.74
C ILE A 104 13.30 -2.53 -5.27
N TYR A 105 13.52 -1.72 -4.24
CA TYR A 105 14.85 -1.48 -3.64
C TYR A 105 15.48 -2.78 -3.14
N ASN A 106 14.71 -3.55 -2.37
CA ASN A 106 15.19 -4.71 -1.63
C ASN A 106 15.04 -6.03 -2.39
N SER A 107 14.52 -6.00 -3.63
CA SER A 107 14.22 -7.18 -4.46
C SER A 107 15.36 -8.20 -4.54
N LYS A 108 16.62 -7.75 -4.60
CA LYS A 108 17.80 -8.62 -4.65
C LYS A 108 18.08 -9.38 -3.35
N ASN A 109 17.61 -8.85 -2.23
CA ASN A 109 17.76 -9.46 -0.89
C ASN A 109 16.60 -10.41 -0.55
N ILE A 110 15.53 -10.43 -1.37
CA ILE A 110 14.45 -11.40 -1.23
C ILE A 110 14.96 -12.75 -1.75
N GLN A 111 14.98 -13.75 -0.89
CA GLN A 111 15.49 -15.08 -1.24
C GLN A 111 14.65 -15.71 -2.34
N LYS A 112 15.31 -16.41 -3.27
CA LYS A 112 14.59 -17.11 -4.34
C LYS A 112 13.69 -18.19 -3.73
N GLY A 113 12.40 -18.15 -4.10
CA GLY A 113 11.40 -19.07 -3.57
C GLY A 113 10.71 -18.60 -2.29
N THR A 114 10.99 -17.37 -1.82
CA THR A 114 10.18 -16.73 -0.79
C THR A 114 8.74 -16.58 -1.27
N HIS A 115 7.77 -16.86 -0.40
CA HIS A 115 6.38 -16.50 -0.64
C HIS A 115 6.09 -15.21 0.11
N ILE A 116 5.58 -14.22 -0.60
CA ILE A 116 5.14 -12.95 -0.02
C ILE A 116 3.64 -13.06 0.23
N LEU A 117 3.20 -12.61 1.39
CA LEU A 117 1.78 -12.40 1.65
C LEU A 117 1.58 -10.92 1.96
N GLU A 118 0.77 -10.28 1.14
CA GLU A 118 0.29 -8.93 1.39
C GLU A 118 -1.12 -9.00 1.96
N LEU A 119 -1.35 -8.24 3.02
CA LEU A 119 -2.61 -8.21 3.73
C LEU A 119 -3.07 -6.75 3.77
N GLY A 120 -4.34 -6.48 3.45
CA GLY A 120 -4.80 -5.12 3.19
C GLY A 120 -4.36 -4.57 1.83
N SER A 121 -4.22 -5.41 0.81
CA SER A 121 -3.60 -5.05 -0.47
C SER A 121 -4.36 -4.01 -1.28
N GLY A 122 -5.59 -3.65 -0.90
CA GLY A 122 -6.43 -2.77 -1.72
C GLY A 122 -6.66 -3.37 -3.09
N VAL A 123 -6.51 -2.53 -4.09
CA VAL A 123 -6.49 -2.89 -5.52
C VAL A 123 -5.21 -3.62 -5.96
N GLY A 124 -4.27 -3.89 -5.04
CA GLY A 124 -3.17 -4.83 -5.24
C GLY A 124 -1.89 -4.25 -5.84
N LEU A 125 -1.65 -2.93 -5.75
CA LEU A 125 -0.48 -2.29 -6.35
C LEU A 125 0.85 -2.93 -5.90
N SER A 126 1.10 -2.97 -4.59
CA SER A 126 2.31 -3.57 -4.01
C SER A 126 2.42 -5.05 -4.32
N SER A 127 1.29 -5.75 -4.46
CA SER A 127 1.26 -7.18 -4.77
C SER A 127 1.69 -7.44 -6.20
N ILE A 128 1.22 -6.60 -7.13
CA ILE A 128 1.65 -6.65 -8.53
C ILE A 128 3.16 -6.40 -8.61
N ILE A 129 3.68 -5.42 -7.87
CA ILE A 129 5.12 -5.14 -7.82
C ILE A 129 5.92 -6.28 -7.19
N ALA A 130 5.47 -6.84 -6.07
CA ALA A 130 6.08 -8.00 -5.43
C ALA A 130 6.11 -9.22 -6.36
N SER A 131 5.06 -9.41 -7.17
CA SER A 131 4.93 -10.54 -8.10
C SER A 131 6.01 -10.55 -9.19
N MET A 132 6.65 -9.41 -9.44
CA MET A 132 7.80 -9.31 -10.35
C MET A 132 9.03 -10.07 -9.85
N PHE A 133 9.10 -10.35 -8.53
CA PHE A 133 10.28 -10.93 -7.88
C PHE A 133 9.99 -12.22 -7.10
N SER A 134 8.75 -12.44 -6.66
CA SER A 134 8.38 -13.54 -5.76
C SER A 134 6.92 -13.94 -5.95
N PRO A 135 6.52 -15.22 -5.71
CA PRO A 135 5.11 -15.58 -5.57
C PRO A 135 4.42 -14.77 -4.46
N VAL A 136 3.24 -14.22 -4.75
CA VAL A 136 2.47 -13.36 -3.83
C VAL A 136 1.09 -13.94 -3.55
N PHE A 137 0.67 -13.88 -2.29
CA PHE A 137 -0.70 -14.05 -1.84
C PHE A 137 -1.21 -12.70 -1.34
N CYS A 138 -2.48 -12.37 -1.57
CA CYS A 138 -3.03 -11.05 -1.26
C CYS A 138 -4.34 -11.19 -0.50
N THR A 139 -4.57 -10.41 0.56
CA THR A 139 -5.88 -10.29 1.21
C THR A 139 -6.21 -8.84 1.50
N VAL A 140 -7.45 -8.58 1.91
CA VAL A 140 -8.05 -7.26 2.06
C VAL A 140 -8.43 -7.03 3.54
N ILE A 141 -8.06 -5.88 4.13
CA ILE A 141 -8.24 -5.56 5.57
C ILE A 141 -8.68 -4.11 5.73
N TYR A 142 -9.83 -3.86 6.36
CA TYR A 142 -10.40 -2.51 6.58
C TYR A 142 -11.06 -2.27 7.94
N ASP A 143 -11.05 -3.24 8.86
CA ASP A 143 -11.67 -3.09 10.19
C ASP A 143 -10.96 -3.94 11.26
N ASP A 144 -11.35 -3.76 12.53
CA ASP A 144 -10.76 -4.45 13.68
C ASP A 144 -10.87 -5.97 13.59
N THR A 145 -12.00 -6.50 13.10
CA THR A 145 -12.18 -7.95 12.88
C THR A 145 -11.22 -8.44 11.80
N LEU A 146 -11.03 -7.65 10.75
CA LEU A 146 -10.04 -7.95 9.72
C LEU A 146 -8.61 -7.86 10.27
N THR A 147 -8.33 -6.95 11.20
CA THR A 147 -7.04 -6.85 11.90
C THR A 147 -6.81 -8.06 12.81
N ASP A 148 -7.82 -8.54 13.53
CA ASP A 148 -7.72 -9.76 14.34
C ASP A 148 -7.48 -11.00 13.47
N ALA A 149 -8.23 -11.11 12.36
CA ALA A 149 -8.06 -12.17 11.37
C ALA A 149 -6.66 -12.12 10.74
N PHE A 150 -6.14 -10.91 10.50
CA PHE A 150 -4.78 -10.66 10.04
C PHE A 150 -3.76 -11.21 11.03
N ILE A 151 -3.81 -10.80 12.30
CA ILE A 151 -2.84 -11.25 13.31
C ILE A 151 -2.91 -12.78 13.46
N SER A 152 -4.10 -13.36 13.44
CA SER A 152 -4.30 -14.82 13.45
C SER A 152 -3.63 -15.50 12.25
N THR A 153 -3.75 -14.91 11.06
CA THR A 153 -3.13 -15.41 9.83
C THR A 153 -1.60 -15.30 9.86
N VAL A 154 -1.07 -14.15 10.29
CA VAL A 154 0.36 -13.93 10.51
C VAL A 154 0.94 -15.00 11.43
N ARG A 155 0.29 -15.28 12.57
CA ARG A 155 0.72 -16.34 13.49
C ARG A 155 0.82 -17.71 12.81
N LYS A 156 -0.19 -18.08 11.99
CA LYS A 156 -0.19 -19.36 11.26
C LYS A 156 0.92 -19.44 10.22
N LEU A 157 1.26 -18.34 9.58
CA LEU A 157 2.28 -18.31 8.51
C LEU A 157 3.69 -18.31 9.06
N LEU A 158 3.90 -17.67 10.21
CA LEU A 158 5.16 -17.68 10.95
C LEU A 158 5.33 -18.94 11.82
N ALA A 159 4.27 -19.72 12.04
CA ALA A 159 4.35 -20.93 12.88
C ALA A 159 5.28 -22.03 12.32
N PRO A 160 5.20 -22.44 11.03
CA PRO A 160 6.08 -23.46 10.47
C PRO A 160 7.57 -23.07 10.58
N PRO A 161 8.47 -24.06 10.68
CA PRO A 161 9.91 -23.78 10.66
C PRO A 161 10.34 -23.18 9.32
N GLY A 162 11.18 -22.16 9.37
CA GLY A 162 11.71 -21.46 8.20
C GLY A 162 11.95 -19.97 8.48
N ASP A 163 12.75 -19.34 7.63
CA ASP A 163 12.99 -17.91 7.68
C ASP A 163 11.91 -17.20 6.84
N ARG A 164 10.85 -16.73 7.52
CA ARG A 164 9.71 -16.05 6.91
C ARG A 164 9.58 -14.67 7.54
N SER A 165 9.45 -13.67 6.70
CA SER A 165 9.17 -12.30 7.11
C SER A 165 7.93 -11.80 6.37
N ILE A 166 7.09 -11.08 7.09
CA ILE A 166 5.93 -10.38 6.53
C ILE A 166 6.23 -8.88 6.63
N TYR A 167 6.04 -8.16 5.54
CA TYR A 167 6.24 -6.71 5.50
C TYR A 167 4.90 -6.03 5.40
N VAL A 168 4.68 -5.04 6.26
CA VAL A 168 3.42 -4.29 6.36
C VAL A 168 3.75 -2.82 6.19
N ALA A 169 3.21 -2.17 5.16
CA ALA A 169 3.22 -0.73 5.06
C ALA A 169 1.81 -0.21 5.27
N LEU A 170 1.69 0.87 6.04
CA LEU A 170 0.42 1.49 6.35
C LEU A 170 0.58 2.99 6.54
N GLU A 171 -0.52 3.69 6.31
CA GLU A 171 -0.65 5.12 6.55
C GLU A 171 -1.56 5.35 7.75
N LYS A 172 -1.07 6.09 8.73
CA LYS A 172 -1.83 6.47 9.93
C LYS A 172 -2.93 7.43 9.51
N ARG A 173 -4.18 6.95 9.47
CA ARG A 173 -5.34 7.81 9.24
C ARG A 173 -5.82 8.38 10.56
N TYR A 174 -5.49 9.64 10.76
CA TYR A 174 -5.98 10.40 11.89
C TYR A 174 -7.44 10.80 11.66
N VAL A 175 -8.31 10.41 12.58
CA VAL A 175 -9.69 10.91 12.65
C VAL A 175 -9.81 11.73 13.92
N PHE A 176 -10.46 12.90 13.81
CA PHE A 176 -10.82 13.68 14.97
C PHE A 176 -12.02 13.02 15.63
N THR A 177 -11.86 12.49 16.84
CA THR A 177 -12.96 11.89 17.58
C THR A 177 -13.53 12.93 18.55
N ILE A 178 -14.83 13.18 18.47
CA ILE A 178 -15.52 14.06 19.43
C ILE A 178 -15.42 13.49 20.86
N ALA A 179 -15.34 12.16 20.98
CA ALA A 179 -15.21 11.45 22.25
C ALA A 179 -13.90 11.76 22.99
N ASP A 180 -12.78 11.88 22.26
CA ASP A 180 -11.46 12.10 22.86
C ASP A 180 -11.00 13.57 22.76
N CYS A 181 -11.71 14.40 21.97
CA CYS A 181 -11.30 15.76 21.61
C CYS A 181 -9.84 15.80 21.10
N ASP A 182 -9.44 14.72 20.42
CA ASP A 182 -8.07 14.48 20.01
C ASP A 182 -8.05 13.83 18.62
N SER A 183 -6.91 13.98 17.95
CA SER A 183 -6.63 13.32 16.68
C SER A 183 -5.95 11.98 16.96
N VAL A 184 -6.70 10.90 16.80
CA VAL A 184 -6.20 9.52 16.98
C VAL A 184 -6.12 8.81 15.65
N ALA A 185 -5.29 7.77 15.54
CA ALA A 185 -5.25 6.88 14.37
C ALA A 185 -5.75 5.48 14.76
N PRO A 186 -7.09 5.26 14.91
CA PRO A 186 -7.64 4.12 15.63
C PRO A 186 -7.18 2.77 15.08
N CYS A 187 -7.20 2.60 13.75
CA CYS A 187 -6.78 1.35 13.12
C CYS A 187 -5.29 1.07 13.32
N TYR A 188 -4.45 2.12 13.29
CA TYR A 188 -3.02 1.99 13.53
C TYR A 188 -2.74 1.64 15.00
N GLU A 189 -3.40 2.33 15.93
CA GLU A 189 -3.24 2.08 17.36
C GLU A 189 -3.75 0.69 17.76
N TYR A 190 -4.87 0.26 17.19
CA TYR A 190 -5.39 -1.09 17.35
C TYR A 190 -4.39 -2.13 16.83
N PHE A 191 -3.86 -1.95 15.62
CA PHE A 191 -2.81 -2.80 15.05
C PHE A 191 -1.58 -2.89 15.97
N MET A 192 -1.10 -1.75 16.48
CA MET A 192 0.04 -1.72 17.39
C MET A 192 -0.23 -2.44 18.71
N ARG A 193 -1.44 -2.34 19.25
CA ARG A 193 -1.86 -3.10 20.44
C ARG A 193 -1.84 -4.60 20.16
N CYS A 194 -2.43 -5.03 19.04
CA CYS A 194 -2.42 -6.44 18.67
C CYS A 194 -1.01 -7.00 18.45
N LEU A 195 -0.09 -6.22 17.88
CA LEU A 195 1.32 -6.63 17.73
C LEU A 195 2.00 -6.81 19.09
N LYS A 196 1.81 -5.88 20.03
CA LYS A 196 2.37 -5.98 21.39
C LYS A 196 1.86 -7.22 22.14
N GLU A 197 0.60 -7.59 21.93
CA GLU A 197 -0.03 -8.74 22.55
C GLU A 197 0.26 -10.06 21.80
N ALA A 198 0.89 -10.01 20.63
CA ALA A 198 1.16 -11.18 19.82
C ALA A 198 2.46 -11.90 20.21
N ASN A 199 2.34 -12.80 21.19
CA ASN A 199 3.42 -13.72 21.57
C ASN A 199 3.98 -14.50 20.36
N GLY A 200 5.31 -14.56 20.25
CA GLY A 200 6.03 -15.30 19.22
C GLY A 200 6.19 -14.56 17.88
N ILE A 201 5.80 -13.28 17.82
CA ILE A 201 6.05 -12.40 16.69
C ILE A 201 6.99 -11.28 17.14
N ASN A 202 8.16 -11.18 16.50
CA ASN A 202 8.99 -9.99 16.55
C ASN A 202 8.42 -8.96 15.58
N SER A 203 8.32 -7.71 16.03
CA SER A 203 7.93 -6.57 15.20
C SER A 203 9.05 -5.51 15.22
N GLU A 204 9.46 -5.07 14.04
CA GLU A 204 10.51 -4.08 13.83
C GLU A 204 9.97 -2.98 12.91
N GLU A 205 10.03 -1.72 13.35
CA GLU A 205 9.74 -0.57 12.49
C GLU A 205 10.97 -0.30 11.61
N LEU A 206 10.77 -0.25 10.30
CA LEU A 206 11.83 -0.05 9.32
C LEU A 206 11.99 1.44 8.99
N ALA A 207 13.24 1.90 8.84
CA ALA A 207 13.54 3.23 8.36
C ALA A 207 13.03 3.45 6.92
N LEU A 208 12.54 4.66 6.63
CA LEU A 208 11.98 5.04 5.33
C LEU A 208 13.00 5.76 4.43
N ASP A 209 14.30 5.54 4.66
CA ASP A 209 15.43 6.21 4.00
C ASP A 209 15.88 5.54 2.69
N PHE A 210 15.17 4.50 2.24
CA PHE A 210 15.38 3.86 0.94
C PHE A 210 14.97 4.77 -0.23
N PRO A 211 15.50 4.59 -1.45
CA PRO A 211 15.13 5.41 -2.60
C PRO A 211 13.64 5.36 -2.93
N GLN A 212 13.13 6.42 -3.53
CA GLN A 212 11.75 6.54 -3.98
C GLN A 212 11.66 6.30 -5.50
N TYR A 213 10.86 5.33 -5.92
CA TYR A 213 10.71 4.89 -7.31
C TYR A 213 9.36 5.28 -7.91
N PHE A 214 8.31 5.40 -7.08
CA PHE A 214 6.99 5.96 -7.42
C PHE A 214 6.88 7.44 -7.02
N ARG A 215 5.96 8.18 -7.64
CA ARG A 215 5.76 9.62 -7.39
C ARG A 215 4.67 9.86 -6.34
N TYR A 216 5.02 10.17 -5.10
CA TYR A 216 4.07 10.54 -4.03
C TYR A 216 4.82 11.28 -2.92
N GLU A 217 4.14 11.86 -1.95
CA GLU A 217 4.81 12.45 -0.79
C GLU A 217 5.00 11.42 0.34
N ARG A 218 6.24 11.28 0.84
CA ARG A 218 6.51 10.51 2.07
C ARG A 218 6.33 11.41 3.30
N VAL A 219 5.19 11.24 3.98
CA VAL A 219 4.85 11.98 5.20
C VAL A 219 5.13 11.17 6.47
N LYS A 220 5.08 11.84 7.63
CA LYS A 220 5.36 11.23 8.95
C LYS A 220 4.30 10.20 9.38
N GLU A 221 3.14 10.22 8.75
CA GLU A 221 2.03 9.29 8.96
C GLU A 221 2.29 7.92 8.32
N LEU A 222 3.25 7.81 7.41
CA LEU A 222 3.64 6.53 6.84
C LEU A 222 4.48 5.73 7.83
N ALA A 223 4.17 4.44 7.92
CA ALA A 223 4.90 3.48 8.73
C ALA A 223 5.18 2.22 7.92
N MET A 224 6.31 1.60 8.19
CA MET A 224 6.70 0.34 7.59
C MET A 224 7.21 -0.62 8.66
N TRP A 225 6.67 -1.82 8.67
CA TRP A 225 6.93 -2.82 9.71
C TRP A 225 7.37 -4.13 9.09
N LYS A 226 8.36 -4.76 9.72
CA LYS A 226 8.76 -6.15 9.48
C LYS A 226 8.27 -7.00 10.64
N LEU A 227 7.50 -8.03 10.32
CA LEU A 227 7.05 -9.05 11.26
C LEU A 227 7.80 -10.35 10.97
N SER A 228 8.43 -10.91 11.99
CA SER A 228 9.15 -12.17 11.91
C SER A 228 8.86 -13.04 13.12
N LYS A 229 9.24 -14.32 13.06
CA LYS A 229 9.12 -15.20 14.22
C LYS A 229 10.13 -14.78 15.30
N SER A 230 9.70 -14.80 16.56
CA SER A 230 10.58 -14.61 17.72
C SER A 230 11.65 -15.68 17.89
#